data_AF-A0A6B3FWF9-F1
#
_entry.id   AF-A0A6B3FWF9-F1
#
_cell.length_a   1.000
_cell.length_b   1.000
_cell.length_c   1.000
_cell.angle_alpha   90.00
_cell.angle_beta   90.00
_cell.angle_gamma   90.00
#
_symmetry.space_group_name_H-M   'P 1'
#
loop_
_entity.id
_entity.type
_entity.pdbx_description
1 polymer ?
#
loop_
_entity_poly.entity_id
_entity_poly.type
_entity_poly.pdbx_seq_one_letter_code
_entity_poly.pdbx_strand_id
1 'polypeptide(L)'
;MPKTITLPVPGQIRRHVLKNLAPKTKGEQDLLDASREGAAELEAKGMNSLNTIDLHLTNDAVGSAIDIARVWLSSDNGNNVMAAKSMLKFELEYEPDDPREIRHEIKMPKSLAVHFAPAYGQQPWDKGMSQVIQTDMSRMRWTTTGGQGRVRAETLGALLEQIAPWGESHPQPAAARAAKKFSTTYTEPYEKTMRLINGHLGADDEVQAPDFMEAVHGRNEAEAAAVPKRLVVVACGGKKSQRPGKIRADERYTGNYFAACLMAAEVMDGATMILSAKHGLIPLSEEIENYDVTWGGKGSIRLATVKTQVEKLGLTDARVTVLGGEKYVKAARQVWADAEAPLKGGIGQQLQQLAGIYQGEALALDERPEEGPERIYQTKLQEVGYLPTRNRPKARVMWFGGKAGKANPTPGEWTQVEVVYTGEGKYAIHRLGTTDELMTCTLQSLVHWGSLHERKPEIGQALRKVEAAP
;
A
#
# COMPACT_ATOMS: atom_id res chain seq x y z
N MET A 1 -14.68 -3.50 -24.05
CA MET A 1 -14.40 -2.20 -24.71
C MET A 1 -13.31 -1.51 -23.91
N PRO A 2 -12.30 -0.90 -24.55
CA PRO A 2 -11.26 -0.18 -23.83
C PRO A 2 -11.89 0.93 -23.00
N LYS A 3 -11.38 1.17 -21.78
CA LYS A 3 -11.86 2.22 -20.89
C LYS A 3 -11.51 3.56 -21.53
N THR A 4 -12.52 4.39 -21.81
CA THR A 4 -12.32 5.73 -22.37
C THR A 4 -12.45 6.80 -21.30
N ILE A 5 -11.60 7.81 -21.36
CA ILE A 5 -11.62 9.00 -20.50
C ILE A 5 -12.03 10.19 -21.35
N THR A 6 -12.96 10.99 -20.85
CA THR A 6 -13.38 12.23 -21.52
C THR A 6 -12.45 13.36 -21.10
N LEU A 7 -11.71 13.95 -22.05
CA LEU A 7 -10.78 15.05 -21.78
C LEU A 7 -11.01 16.25 -22.70
N PRO A 8 -10.91 17.49 -22.18
CA PRO A 8 -10.97 18.69 -23.02
C PRO A 8 -9.65 18.86 -23.79
N VAL A 9 -9.65 18.51 -25.07
CA VAL A 9 -8.45 18.57 -25.92
C VAL A 9 -8.36 19.91 -26.67
N PRO A 10 -7.26 20.67 -26.52
CA PRO A 10 -7.06 21.93 -27.23
C PRO A 10 -7.07 21.76 -28.75
N GLY A 11 -7.70 22.70 -29.47
CA GLY A 11 -7.81 22.65 -30.93
C GLY A 11 -6.47 22.65 -31.65
N GLN A 12 -5.42 23.21 -31.05
CA GLN A 12 -4.05 23.16 -31.59
C GLN A 12 -3.53 21.72 -31.67
N ILE A 13 -3.70 20.94 -30.60
CA ILE A 13 -3.25 19.54 -30.55
C ILE A 13 -4.06 18.70 -31.53
N ARG A 14 -5.40 18.84 -31.52
CA ARG A 14 -6.28 18.15 -32.48
C ARG A 14 -5.88 18.46 -33.94
N ARG A 15 -5.63 19.73 -34.26
CA ARG A 15 -5.21 20.14 -35.61
C ARG A 15 -3.83 19.60 -35.98
N HIS A 16 -2.90 19.54 -35.03
CA HIS A 16 -1.59 18.96 -35.26
C HIS A 16 -1.70 17.46 -35.53
N VAL A 17 -2.50 16.75 -34.73
CA VAL A 17 -2.80 15.32 -34.93
C VAL A 17 -3.37 15.08 -36.33
N LEU A 18 -4.43 15.80 -36.70
CA LEU A 18 -5.09 15.63 -38.00
C LEU A 18 -4.18 15.91 -39.21
N LYS A 19 -3.18 16.80 -39.07
CA LYS A 19 -2.32 17.22 -40.17
C LYS A 19 -1.00 16.48 -40.26
N ASN A 20 -0.41 16.14 -39.11
CA ASN A 20 0.99 15.76 -39.03
C ASN A 20 1.20 14.39 -38.37
N LEU A 21 0.22 13.85 -37.63
CA LEU A 21 0.37 12.55 -37.01
C LEU A 21 0.17 11.45 -38.05
N ALA A 22 1.25 10.72 -38.33
CA ALA A 22 1.20 9.46 -39.05
C ALA A 22 1.22 8.34 -38.00
N PRO A 23 0.07 7.74 -37.65
CA PRO A 23 -0.03 6.84 -36.52
C PRO A 23 0.78 5.56 -36.76
N LYS A 24 1.62 5.24 -35.78
CA LYS A 24 2.45 4.02 -35.72
C LYS A 24 2.06 3.15 -34.54
N THR A 25 1.46 3.75 -33.50
CA THR A 25 0.94 3.04 -32.35
C THR A 25 -0.59 3.06 -32.34
N LYS A 26 -1.18 2.14 -31.58
CA LYS A 26 -2.63 2.12 -31.36
C LYS A 26 -3.13 3.41 -30.70
N GLY A 27 -2.41 3.94 -29.72
CA GLY A 27 -2.75 5.22 -29.09
C GLY A 27 -2.75 6.41 -30.05
N GLU A 28 -1.80 6.46 -30.97
CA GLU A 28 -1.77 7.51 -32.00
C GLU A 28 -2.96 7.39 -32.97
N GLN A 29 -3.35 6.15 -33.31
CA GLN A 29 -4.51 5.88 -34.15
C GLN A 29 -5.81 6.29 -33.44
N ASP A 30 -6.00 5.84 -32.19
CA ASP A 30 -7.17 6.17 -31.37
C ASP A 30 -7.28 7.70 -31.17
N LEU A 31 -6.16 8.39 -30.93
CA LEU A 31 -6.12 9.85 -30.83
C LEU A 31 -6.50 10.54 -32.15
N LEU A 32 -6.05 10.00 -33.28
CA LEU A 32 -6.39 10.52 -34.60
C LEU A 32 -7.88 10.38 -34.90
N ASP A 33 -8.47 9.23 -34.59
CA ASP A 33 -9.89 8.98 -34.85
C ASP A 33 -10.78 9.82 -33.93
N ALA A 34 -10.49 9.90 -32.63
CA ALA A 34 -11.18 10.81 -31.73
C ALA A 34 -11.03 12.29 -32.16
N SER A 35 -9.87 12.66 -32.70
CA SER A 35 -9.64 14.00 -33.24
C SER A 35 -10.48 14.29 -34.49
N ARG A 36 -10.76 13.29 -35.33
CA ARG A 36 -11.64 13.42 -36.51
C ARG A 36 -13.09 13.58 -36.08
N GLU A 37 -13.54 12.75 -35.14
CA GLU A 37 -14.90 12.81 -34.59
C GLU A 37 -15.19 14.17 -33.95
N GLY A 38 -14.30 14.65 -33.08
CA GLY A 38 -14.48 15.97 -32.46
C GLY A 38 -14.40 17.13 -33.44
N ALA A 39 -13.67 16.99 -34.56
CA ALA A 39 -13.67 17.99 -35.62
C ALA A 39 -15.01 18.02 -36.38
N ALA A 40 -15.58 16.85 -36.70
CA ALA A 40 -16.90 16.73 -37.31
C ALA A 40 -18.00 17.26 -36.38
N GLU A 41 -17.88 17.05 -35.06
CA GLU A 41 -18.82 17.57 -34.07
C GLU A 41 -18.79 19.10 -33.99
N LEU A 42 -17.60 19.71 -34.02
CA LEU A 42 -17.47 21.17 -34.06
C LEU A 42 -18.06 21.76 -35.34
N GLU A 43 -17.84 21.10 -36.48
CA GLU A 43 -18.41 21.50 -37.77
C GLU A 43 -19.94 21.43 -37.75
N ALA A 44 -20.51 20.33 -37.24
CA ALA A 44 -21.95 20.17 -37.07
C ALA A 44 -22.57 21.24 -36.16
N LYS A 45 -21.80 21.74 -35.17
CA LYS A 45 -22.18 22.84 -34.27
C LYS A 45 -21.89 24.24 -34.84
N GLY A 46 -21.33 24.35 -36.04
CA GLY A 46 -20.92 25.63 -36.64
C GLY A 46 -19.80 26.35 -35.86
N MET A 47 -19.02 25.61 -35.08
CA MET A 47 -17.95 26.14 -34.23
C MET A 47 -16.60 26.15 -34.93
N ASN A 48 -15.69 27.01 -34.47
CA ASN A 48 -14.35 27.10 -35.03
C ASN A 48 -13.54 25.81 -34.73
N SER A 49 -12.87 25.28 -35.77
CA SER A 49 -11.95 24.13 -35.66
C SER A 49 -10.80 24.27 -34.66
N LEU A 50 -10.55 25.46 -34.10
CA LEU A 50 -9.57 25.71 -33.04
C LEU A 50 -10.16 25.68 -31.62
N ASN A 51 -11.49 25.53 -31.47
CA ASN A 51 -12.10 25.41 -30.17
C ASN A 51 -11.68 24.11 -29.47
N THR A 52 -11.47 24.20 -28.16
CA THR A 52 -11.35 23.02 -27.29
C THR A 52 -12.68 22.27 -27.28
N ILE A 53 -12.61 20.95 -27.33
CA ILE A 53 -13.78 20.07 -27.22
C ILE A 53 -13.41 18.86 -26.37
N ASP A 54 -14.40 18.29 -25.70
CA ASP A 54 -14.25 17.04 -24.97
C ASP A 54 -14.15 15.88 -25.95
N LEU A 55 -13.05 15.12 -25.87
CA LEU A 55 -12.84 13.91 -26.64
C LEU A 55 -12.89 12.69 -25.73
N HIS A 56 -13.51 11.61 -26.21
CA HIS A 56 -13.44 10.31 -25.56
C HIS A 56 -12.17 9.60 -26.01
N LEU A 57 -11.15 9.59 -25.16
CA LEU A 57 -9.84 9.04 -25.47
C LEU A 57 -9.63 7.71 -24.73
N THR A 58 -9.07 6.72 -25.41
CA THR A 58 -8.44 5.57 -24.72
C THR A 58 -7.23 6.05 -23.93
N ASN A 59 -6.79 5.27 -22.95
CA ASN A 59 -5.57 5.61 -22.20
C ASN A 59 -4.37 5.81 -23.14
N ASP A 60 -4.12 4.88 -24.08
CA ASP A 60 -3.04 5.02 -25.06
C ASP A 60 -3.11 6.33 -25.88
N ALA A 61 -4.33 6.79 -26.21
CA ALA A 61 -4.56 8.07 -26.88
C ALA A 61 -4.23 9.28 -25.98
N VAL A 62 -4.56 9.20 -24.69
CA VAL A 62 -4.16 10.20 -23.70
C VAL A 62 -2.64 10.28 -23.60
N GLY A 63 -1.96 9.12 -23.53
CA GLY A 63 -0.49 9.04 -23.53
C GLY A 63 0.14 9.70 -24.77
N SER A 64 -0.43 9.43 -25.94
CA SER A 64 0.01 10.03 -27.21
C SER A 64 -0.16 11.56 -27.23
N ALA A 65 -1.29 12.06 -26.71
CA ALA A 65 -1.55 13.49 -26.61
C ALA A 65 -0.60 14.19 -25.62
N ILE A 66 -0.28 13.53 -24.50
CA ILE A 66 0.71 13.99 -23.52
C ILE A 66 2.11 14.06 -24.15
N ASP A 67 2.51 13.07 -24.93
CA ASP A 67 3.84 13.06 -25.54
C ASP A 67 3.99 14.20 -26.58
N ILE A 68 2.95 14.51 -27.37
CA ILE A 68 2.91 15.71 -28.22
C ILE A 68 3.05 16.99 -27.38
N ALA A 69 2.27 17.10 -26.29
CA ALA A 69 2.32 18.24 -25.39
C ALA A 69 3.72 18.44 -24.79
N ARG A 70 4.43 17.36 -24.44
CA ARG A 70 5.80 17.43 -23.90
C ARG A 70 6.78 18.03 -24.91
N VAL A 71 6.73 17.61 -26.17
CA VAL A 71 7.57 18.17 -27.24
C VAL A 71 7.28 19.67 -27.41
N TRP A 72 6.03 20.07 -27.26
CA TRP A 72 5.60 21.46 -27.42
C TRP A 72 5.97 22.39 -26.26
N LEU A 73 6.39 21.88 -25.10
CA LEU A 73 6.86 22.74 -24.01
C LEU A 73 8.12 23.55 -24.38
N SER A 74 8.94 23.04 -25.30
CA SER A 74 10.12 23.73 -25.83
C SER A 74 9.87 24.43 -27.17
N SER A 75 8.61 24.51 -27.61
CA SER A 75 8.22 25.20 -28.85
C SER A 75 8.47 26.71 -28.74
N ASP A 76 8.93 27.32 -29.83
CA ASP A 76 9.00 28.77 -30.01
C ASP A 76 7.61 29.41 -30.16
N ASN A 77 6.63 28.65 -30.66
CA ASN A 77 5.24 29.06 -30.72
C ASN A 77 4.53 29.03 -29.35
N GLY A 78 4.23 30.21 -28.79
CA GLY A 78 3.56 30.35 -27.50
C GLY A 78 2.18 29.68 -27.40
N ASN A 79 1.44 29.56 -28.51
CA ASN A 79 0.14 28.88 -28.51
C ASN A 79 0.29 27.36 -28.30
N ASN A 80 1.35 26.76 -28.86
CA ASN A 80 1.67 25.36 -28.65
C ASN A 80 2.05 25.11 -27.18
N VAL A 81 2.84 26.00 -26.59
CA VAL A 81 3.22 25.92 -25.17
C VAL A 81 1.99 26.00 -24.26
N MET A 82 1.03 26.88 -24.57
CA MET A 82 -0.21 27.00 -23.78
C MET A 82 -1.11 25.77 -23.92
N ALA A 83 -1.28 25.25 -25.15
CA ALA A 83 -2.02 24.01 -25.39
C ALA A 83 -1.36 22.82 -24.67
N ALA A 84 -0.04 22.72 -24.72
CA ALA A 84 0.73 21.72 -24.00
C ALA A 84 0.51 21.78 -22.49
N LYS A 85 0.61 22.96 -21.88
CA LYS A 85 0.33 23.15 -20.45
C LYS A 85 -1.10 22.75 -20.07
N SER A 86 -2.07 22.96 -20.96
CA SER A 86 -3.45 22.54 -20.72
C SER A 86 -3.58 21.02 -20.67
N MET A 87 -2.96 20.31 -21.62
CA MET A 87 -3.00 18.84 -21.66
C MET A 87 -2.24 18.19 -20.51
N LEU A 88 -1.09 18.74 -20.12
CA LEU A 88 -0.26 18.16 -19.07
C LEU A 88 -0.89 18.19 -17.67
N LYS A 89 -2.00 18.92 -17.48
CA LYS A 89 -2.78 18.85 -16.22
C LYS A 89 -3.39 17.47 -16.00
N PHE A 90 -3.75 16.78 -17.08
CA PHE A 90 -4.37 15.46 -17.04
C PHE A 90 -3.34 14.32 -16.91
N GLU A 91 -2.05 14.65 -16.86
CA GLU A 91 -0.98 13.65 -16.71
C GLU A 91 -0.96 12.98 -15.33
N LEU A 92 -1.67 13.53 -14.34
CA LEU A 92 -1.87 12.90 -13.03
C LEU A 92 -3.07 11.95 -13.02
N GLU A 93 -4.00 12.16 -13.93
CA GLU A 93 -5.21 11.33 -14.11
C GLU A 93 -4.96 10.20 -15.12
N TYR A 94 -3.82 10.24 -15.82
CA TYR A 94 -3.38 9.19 -16.73
C TYR A 94 -2.84 7.98 -15.97
N GLU A 95 -3.61 6.89 -16.00
CA GLU A 95 -3.18 5.55 -15.59
C GLU A 95 -2.98 4.73 -16.89
N PRO A 96 -1.74 4.46 -17.32
CA PRO A 96 -1.50 3.73 -18.58
C PRO A 96 -2.05 2.31 -18.51
N ASP A 97 -2.52 1.80 -19.66
CA ASP A 97 -3.02 0.41 -19.78
C ASP A 97 -1.87 -0.62 -19.72
N ASP A 98 -0.69 -0.27 -20.23
CA ASP A 98 0.56 -1.00 -19.99
C ASP A 98 1.29 -0.38 -18.78
N PRO A 99 1.42 -1.10 -17.65
CA PRO A 99 2.13 -0.61 -16.48
C PRO A 99 3.61 -0.29 -16.71
N ARG A 100 4.23 -0.77 -17.80
CA ARG A 100 5.59 -0.37 -18.19
C ARG A 100 5.70 1.10 -18.57
N GLU A 101 4.59 1.71 -18.95
CA GLU A 101 4.53 3.12 -19.28
C GLU A 101 4.31 4.02 -18.06
N ILE A 102 4.11 3.45 -16.86
CA ILE A 102 3.98 4.23 -15.62
C ILE A 102 5.23 5.06 -15.41
N ARG A 103 5.06 6.38 -15.30
CA ARG A 103 6.17 7.33 -15.11
C ARG A 103 6.22 7.87 -13.69
N HIS A 104 7.36 7.69 -13.06
CA HIS A 104 7.70 8.18 -11.72
C HIS A 104 8.28 9.59 -11.79
N GLU A 105 7.71 10.53 -11.04
CA GLU A 105 8.32 11.86 -10.86
C GLU A 105 9.55 11.72 -9.98
N ILE A 106 10.72 12.04 -10.55
CA ILE A 106 11.99 12.02 -9.85
C ILE A 106 12.56 13.43 -9.68
N LYS A 107 13.05 13.69 -8.47
CA LYS A 107 13.78 14.90 -8.10
C LYS A 107 15.13 14.51 -7.53
N MET A 108 16.18 14.85 -8.27
CA MET A 108 17.57 14.65 -7.86
C MET A 108 18.15 15.96 -7.35
N PRO A 109 18.63 16.01 -6.09
CA PRO A 109 19.38 17.15 -5.61
C PRO A 109 20.68 17.33 -6.40
N LYS A 110 21.23 18.55 -6.42
CA LYS A 110 22.51 18.89 -7.07
C LYS A 110 23.63 17.89 -6.79
N SER A 111 23.74 17.41 -5.55
CA SER A 111 24.78 16.47 -5.11
C SER A 111 24.69 15.10 -5.76
N LEU A 112 23.53 14.68 -6.27
CA LEU A 112 23.41 13.49 -7.12
C LEU A 112 23.48 13.85 -8.59
N ALA A 113 22.73 14.88 -9.00
CA ALA A 113 22.58 15.25 -10.41
C ALA A 113 23.92 15.55 -11.12
N VAL A 114 24.92 16.07 -10.40
CA VAL A 114 26.26 16.33 -10.96
C VAL A 114 26.96 15.08 -11.49
N HIS A 115 26.62 13.89 -11.00
CA HIS A 115 27.19 12.62 -11.44
C HIS A 115 26.51 12.08 -12.71
N PHE A 116 25.29 12.53 -13.01
CA PHE A 116 24.49 12.09 -14.15
C PHE A 116 24.48 13.11 -15.29
N ALA A 117 24.48 14.40 -14.97
CA ALA A 117 24.41 15.47 -15.97
C ALA A 117 25.51 15.41 -17.04
N PRO A 118 26.78 15.03 -16.76
CA PRO A 118 27.79 14.87 -17.80
C PRO A 118 27.51 13.71 -18.76
N ALA A 119 26.98 12.59 -18.23
CA ALA A 119 26.71 11.39 -19.02
C ALA A 119 25.41 11.49 -19.83
N TYR A 120 24.40 12.19 -19.29
CA TYR A 120 23.05 12.22 -19.85
C TYR A 120 22.64 13.59 -20.39
N GLY A 121 23.35 14.65 -20.03
CA GLY A 121 23.08 16.02 -20.48
C GLY A 121 23.70 16.37 -21.83
N GLN A 122 24.55 15.52 -22.40
CA GLN A 122 25.11 15.70 -23.74
C GLN A 122 25.00 14.40 -24.56
N GLN A 123 24.43 14.50 -25.76
CA GLN A 123 24.42 13.39 -26.73
C GLN A 123 25.74 13.39 -27.54
N PRO A 124 26.20 12.22 -28.03
CA PRO A 124 25.55 10.90 -27.99
C PRO A 124 25.91 10.09 -26.73
N TRP A 125 24.97 9.28 -26.26
CA TRP A 125 25.17 8.39 -25.12
C TRP A 125 25.72 7.03 -25.54
N ASP A 126 26.18 6.24 -24.56
CA ASP A 126 26.78 4.93 -24.78
C ASP A 126 25.83 3.96 -25.51
N LYS A 127 26.38 3.18 -26.47
CA LYS A 127 25.62 2.29 -27.36
C LYS A 127 25.00 1.08 -26.66
N GLY A 128 25.38 0.80 -25.40
CA GLY A 128 24.87 -0.31 -24.61
C GLY A 128 23.60 -0.02 -23.80
N MET A 129 23.12 1.22 -23.73
CA MET A 129 21.94 1.57 -22.93
C MET A 129 20.63 1.26 -23.65
N SER A 130 19.64 0.80 -22.89
CA SER A 130 18.26 0.65 -23.37
C SER A 130 17.71 1.96 -23.93
N GLN A 131 16.96 1.85 -25.04
CA GLN A 131 16.29 3.00 -25.67
C GLN A 131 15.31 3.69 -24.71
N VAL A 132 14.76 2.95 -23.74
CA VAL A 132 13.89 3.47 -22.69
C VAL A 132 14.63 4.46 -21.80
N ILE A 133 15.79 4.04 -21.27
CA ILE A 133 16.65 4.85 -20.41
C ILE A 133 17.12 6.09 -21.17
N GLN A 134 17.60 5.91 -22.40
CA GLN A 134 18.02 7.00 -23.27
C GLN A 134 16.90 8.04 -23.45
N THR A 135 15.69 7.59 -23.80
CA THR A 135 14.55 8.47 -23.99
C THR A 135 14.17 9.21 -22.69
N ASP A 136 14.16 8.52 -21.57
CA ASP A 136 13.77 9.10 -20.29
C ASP A 136 14.81 10.12 -19.80
N MET A 137 16.09 9.81 -19.96
CA MET A 137 17.20 10.65 -19.53
C MET A 137 17.37 11.92 -20.39
N SER A 138 17.07 11.90 -21.70
CA SER A 138 16.96 13.16 -22.48
C SER A 138 15.81 14.04 -22.03
N ARG A 139 14.70 13.43 -21.60
CA ARG A 139 13.49 14.15 -21.18
C ARG A 139 13.65 14.72 -19.77
N MET A 140 14.66 14.30 -19.02
CA MET A 140 15.01 14.92 -17.74
C MET A 140 15.56 16.33 -17.96
N ARG A 141 15.09 17.26 -17.12
CA ARG A 141 15.64 18.60 -17.04
C ARG A 141 16.81 18.61 -16.07
N TRP A 142 18.00 18.85 -16.60
CA TRP A 142 19.23 19.01 -15.84
C TRP A 142 19.51 20.51 -15.64
N THR A 143 19.62 20.95 -14.39
CA THR A 143 19.97 22.32 -14.03
C THR A 143 21.17 22.34 -13.11
N THR A 144 21.73 23.55 -12.89
CA THR A 144 22.80 23.75 -11.90
C THR A 144 22.37 23.44 -10.45
N THR A 145 21.07 23.29 -10.20
CA THR A 145 20.47 23.03 -8.88
C THR A 145 20.02 21.58 -8.70
N GLY A 146 20.00 20.76 -9.75
CA GLY A 146 19.55 19.37 -9.68
C GLY A 146 19.09 18.79 -11.02
N GLY A 147 18.50 17.60 -10.94
CA GLY A 147 17.82 16.94 -12.05
C GLY A 147 16.36 16.73 -11.69
N GLN A 148 15.44 16.96 -12.63
CA GLN A 148 14.04 16.62 -12.43
C GLN A 148 13.41 16.12 -13.71
N GLY A 149 12.54 15.13 -13.59
CA GLY A 149 11.86 14.57 -14.75
C GLY A 149 10.86 13.51 -14.33
N ARG A 150 10.25 12.87 -15.32
CA ARG A 150 9.44 11.67 -15.12
C ARG A 150 10.06 10.55 -15.92
N VAL A 151 10.26 9.40 -15.28
CA VAL A 151 10.95 8.26 -15.89
C VAL A 151 10.14 6.98 -15.69
N ARG A 152 10.25 6.04 -16.62
CA ARG A 152 9.63 4.72 -16.52
C ARG A 152 10.34 3.86 -15.48
N ALA A 153 9.67 2.77 -15.08
CA ALA A 153 10.18 1.85 -14.07
C ALA A 153 11.59 1.34 -14.38
N GLU A 154 11.86 0.99 -15.64
CA GLU A 154 13.18 0.51 -16.09
C GLU A 154 14.29 1.54 -15.79
N THR A 155 14.07 2.80 -16.15
CA THR A 155 15.02 3.90 -15.86
C THR A 155 15.14 4.15 -14.36
N LEU A 156 14.03 4.08 -13.61
CA LEU A 156 14.06 4.25 -12.16
C LEU A 156 14.85 3.14 -11.48
N GLY A 157 14.68 1.88 -11.92
CA GLY A 157 15.43 0.73 -11.43
C GLY A 157 16.92 0.89 -11.66
N ALA A 158 17.34 1.27 -12.87
CA ALA A 158 18.74 1.53 -13.19
C ALA A 158 19.34 2.66 -12.32
N LEU A 159 18.56 3.73 -12.07
CA LEU A 159 18.99 4.80 -11.17
C LEU A 159 19.12 4.34 -9.72
N LEU A 160 18.20 3.53 -9.21
CA LEU A 160 18.25 2.98 -7.86
C LEU A 160 19.45 2.04 -7.68
N GLU A 161 19.69 1.16 -8.64
CA GLU A 161 20.84 0.24 -8.65
C GLU A 161 22.17 1.01 -8.61
N GLN A 162 22.27 2.08 -9.39
CA GLN A 162 23.48 2.90 -9.43
C GLN A 162 23.66 3.78 -8.17
N ILE A 163 22.57 4.32 -7.61
CA ILE A 163 22.62 5.31 -6.52
C ILE A 163 22.66 4.64 -5.13
N ALA A 164 22.00 3.50 -4.93
CA ALA A 164 21.88 2.88 -3.60
C ALA A 164 23.24 2.62 -2.90
N PRO A 165 24.29 2.11 -3.58
CA PRO A 165 25.60 1.90 -2.96
C PRO A 165 26.26 3.19 -2.44
N TRP A 166 25.90 4.35 -3.00
CA TRP A 166 26.47 5.63 -2.60
C TRP A 166 26.02 6.05 -1.20
N GLY A 167 24.89 5.52 -0.71
CA GLY A 167 24.38 5.82 0.63
C GLY A 167 25.36 5.45 1.75
N GLU A 168 26.19 4.43 1.54
CA GLU A 168 27.09 3.87 2.55
C GLU A 168 28.54 4.34 2.37
N SER A 169 28.98 4.53 1.12
CA SER A 169 30.41 4.62 0.79
C SER A 169 30.81 5.82 -0.06
N HIS A 170 29.90 6.74 -0.38
CA HIS A 170 30.24 7.84 -1.29
C HIS A 170 31.20 8.85 -0.62
N PRO A 171 32.32 9.24 -1.28
CA PRO A 171 33.35 10.12 -0.69
C PRO A 171 32.82 11.48 -0.23
N GLN A 172 31.78 11.99 -0.89
CA GLN A 172 31.12 13.24 -0.52
C GLN A 172 29.90 12.98 0.39
N PRO A 173 29.89 13.44 1.65
CA PRO A 173 28.79 13.20 2.58
C PRO A 173 27.43 13.75 2.11
N ALA A 174 27.43 14.83 1.33
CA ALA A 174 26.21 15.41 0.77
C ALA A 174 25.57 14.51 -0.31
N ALA A 175 26.39 13.78 -1.08
CA ALA A 175 25.91 12.82 -2.05
C ALA A 175 25.46 11.52 -1.36
N ALA A 176 26.18 11.05 -0.33
CA ALA A 176 25.75 9.88 0.46
C ALA A 176 24.37 10.07 1.11
N ARG A 177 24.16 11.23 1.79
CA ARG A 177 22.85 11.55 2.39
C ARG A 177 21.75 11.67 1.33
N ALA A 178 22.07 12.27 0.18
CA ALA A 178 21.13 12.41 -0.91
C ALA A 178 20.76 11.05 -1.53
N ALA A 179 21.75 10.15 -1.69
CA ALA A 179 21.56 8.79 -2.19
C ALA A 179 20.65 7.97 -1.27
N LYS A 180 20.87 8.03 0.05
CA LYS A 180 20.00 7.37 1.03
C LYS A 180 18.57 7.89 0.93
N LYS A 181 18.40 9.22 0.90
CA LYS A 181 17.07 9.84 0.75
C LYS A 181 16.40 9.46 -0.57
N PHE A 182 17.14 9.47 -1.68
CA PHE A 182 16.63 9.10 -3.00
C PHE A 182 16.12 7.66 -3.00
N SER A 183 16.94 6.71 -2.50
CA SER A 183 16.58 5.30 -2.41
C SER A 183 15.32 5.10 -1.56
N THR A 184 15.30 5.62 -0.32
CA THR A 184 14.11 5.53 0.55
C THR A 184 12.85 6.15 -0.07
N THR A 185 12.99 7.21 -0.86
CA THR A 185 11.84 7.89 -1.48
C THR A 185 11.25 7.10 -2.66
N TYR A 186 12.10 6.39 -3.41
CA TYR A 186 11.72 5.85 -4.72
C TYR A 186 11.68 4.33 -4.81
N THR A 187 12.20 3.58 -3.83
CA THR A 187 12.14 2.11 -3.78
C THR A 187 10.71 1.58 -3.77
N GLU A 188 9.87 2.01 -2.82
CA GLU A 188 8.48 1.52 -2.73
C GLU A 188 7.65 1.83 -3.99
N PRO A 189 7.67 3.07 -4.55
CA PRO A 189 7.03 3.35 -5.83
C PRO A 189 7.52 2.45 -6.98
N TYR A 190 8.83 2.22 -7.08
CA TYR A 190 9.42 1.36 -8.10
C TYR A 190 8.92 -0.09 -7.97
N GLU A 191 9.00 -0.67 -6.78
CA GLU A 191 8.54 -2.05 -6.51
C GLU A 191 7.06 -2.22 -6.83
N LYS A 192 6.23 -1.23 -6.49
CA LYS A 192 4.80 -1.26 -6.81
C LYS A 192 4.58 -1.33 -8.33
N THR A 193 5.30 -0.55 -9.11
CA THR A 193 5.19 -0.58 -10.58
C THR A 193 5.74 -1.88 -11.16
N MET A 194 6.85 -2.40 -10.64
CA MET A 194 7.41 -3.68 -11.09
C MET A 194 6.43 -4.84 -10.88
N ARG A 195 5.70 -4.87 -9.76
CA ARG A 195 4.62 -5.86 -9.54
C ARG A 195 3.54 -5.80 -10.62
N LEU A 196 3.16 -4.58 -11.04
CA LEU A 196 2.18 -4.40 -12.11
C LEU A 196 2.74 -4.84 -13.47
N ILE A 197 4.00 -4.51 -13.77
CA ILE A 197 4.68 -4.92 -15.01
C ILE A 197 4.75 -6.43 -15.12
N ASN A 198 5.17 -7.10 -14.05
CA ASN A 198 5.25 -8.56 -14.02
C ASN A 198 3.87 -9.18 -14.25
N GLY A 199 2.83 -8.68 -13.59
CA GLY A 199 1.46 -9.14 -13.81
C GLY A 199 0.90 -8.85 -15.20
N HIS A 200 1.32 -7.77 -15.86
CA HIS A 200 0.86 -7.42 -17.21
C HIS A 200 1.50 -8.26 -18.31
N LEU A 201 2.76 -8.67 -18.11
CA LEU A 201 3.52 -9.32 -19.16
C LEU A 201 3.11 -10.75 -19.48
N GLY A 202 2.20 -11.34 -18.69
CA GLY A 202 1.95 -12.77 -18.76
C GLY A 202 3.27 -13.55 -18.62
N ALA A 203 4.21 -13.04 -17.83
CA ALA A 203 4.98 -13.94 -16.99
C ALA A 203 4.03 -14.22 -15.80
N ASP A 204 3.09 -15.17 -15.81
CA ASP A 204 3.10 -16.55 -16.33
C ASP A 204 4.53 -17.12 -16.56
N ASP A 205 5.53 -16.91 -15.69
CA ASP A 205 5.61 -17.76 -14.50
C ASP A 205 4.23 -18.06 -13.95
N GLU A 206 3.75 -19.23 -14.37
CA GLU A 206 2.57 -19.87 -13.81
C GLU A 206 2.45 -19.46 -12.35
N VAL A 207 1.22 -19.26 -11.89
CA VAL A 207 0.88 -19.32 -10.47
C VAL A 207 1.25 -20.72 -9.94
N GLN A 208 2.55 -21.01 -9.86
CA GLN A 208 3.18 -21.75 -8.82
C GLN A 208 3.32 -20.72 -7.70
N ALA A 209 2.73 -21.08 -6.57
CA ALA A 209 2.89 -20.39 -5.30
C ALA A 209 4.33 -19.90 -5.08
N PRO A 210 4.52 -18.85 -4.25
CA PRO A 210 5.82 -18.25 -4.02
C PRO A 210 6.90 -19.30 -3.94
N ASP A 211 7.82 -19.25 -4.89
CA ASP A 211 8.94 -20.17 -4.94
C ASP A 211 9.67 -20.03 -3.62
N PHE A 212 9.82 -21.18 -2.98
CA PHE A 212 10.60 -21.42 -1.78
C PHE A 212 12.04 -20.86 -1.90
N MET A 213 12.49 -20.55 -3.12
CA MET A 213 13.81 -20.03 -3.46
C MET A 213 14.09 -18.56 -3.12
N GLU A 214 13.09 -17.66 -3.03
CA GLU A 214 13.40 -16.24 -2.72
C GLU A 214 13.73 -16.02 -1.22
N ALA A 215 13.55 -17.05 -0.37
CA ALA A 215 13.91 -17.02 1.05
C ALA A 215 15.32 -17.58 1.36
N VAL A 216 16.07 -18.05 0.37
CA VAL A 216 17.41 -18.64 0.59
C VAL A 216 18.47 -17.78 -0.08
N HIS A 217 19.18 -16.98 0.72
CA HIS A 217 20.39 -16.31 0.28
C HIS A 217 21.40 -17.32 -0.31
N GLY A 218 21.62 -17.23 -1.62
CA GLY A 218 22.91 -17.46 -2.29
C GLY A 218 23.54 -18.85 -2.17
N ARG A 219 22.85 -19.92 -2.58
CA ARG A 219 23.49 -21.23 -2.84
C ARG A 219 23.00 -21.87 -4.15
N ASN A 220 23.95 -22.51 -4.85
CA ASN A 220 23.80 -23.16 -6.15
C ASN A 220 22.64 -24.18 -6.18
N GLU A 221 21.80 -24.13 -7.23
CA GLU A 221 20.60 -24.98 -7.42
C GLU A 221 20.87 -26.49 -7.29
N ALA A 222 22.10 -26.94 -7.56
CA ALA A 222 22.49 -28.35 -7.50
C ALA A 222 22.69 -28.90 -6.07
N GLU A 223 22.92 -28.06 -5.05
CA GLU A 223 23.10 -28.50 -3.65
C GLU A 223 21.80 -28.50 -2.84
N ALA A 224 20.78 -27.75 -3.28
CA ALA A 224 19.52 -27.56 -2.56
C ALA A 224 18.56 -28.77 -2.63
N ALA A 225 18.70 -29.64 -3.64
CA ALA A 225 17.77 -30.75 -3.88
C ALA A 225 17.85 -31.90 -2.86
N ALA A 226 18.85 -31.90 -1.96
CA ALA A 226 19.09 -32.99 -1.01
C ALA A 226 18.61 -32.71 0.44
N VAL A 227 18.18 -31.49 0.76
CA VAL A 227 17.75 -31.10 2.12
C VAL A 227 16.23 -30.94 2.13
N PRO A 228 15.49 -31.62 3.04
CA PRO A 228 14.04 -31.47 3.10
C PRO A 228 13.65 -30.02 3.38
N LYS A 229 12.74 -29.48 2.55
CA LYS A 229 12.23 -28.11 2.67
C LYS A 229 11.67 -27.88 4.07
N ARG A 230 12.06 -26.79 4.75
CA ARG A 230 11.55 -26.43 6.08
C ARG A 230 10.38 -25.47 5.95
N LEU A 231 9.27 -25.74 6.64
CA LEU A 231 8.03 -25.00 6.54
C LEU A 231 7.51 -24.66 7.93
N VAL A 232 7.20 -23.39 8.17
CA VAL A 232 6.50 -22.93 9.37
C VAL A 232 5.04 -22.66 9.00
N VAL A 233 4.11 -23.38 9.65
CA VAL A 233 2.67 -23.25 9.40
C VAL A 233 2.02 -22.50 10.56
N VAL A 234 1.44 -21.34 10.26
CA VAL A 234 0.74 -20.49 11.24
C VAL A 234 -0.77 -20.71 11.13
N ALA A 235 -1.45 -20.94 12.26
CA ALA A 235 -2.90 -21.04 12.28
C ALA A 235 -3.56 -19.69 11.95
N CYS A 236 -4.62 -19.70 11.14
CA CYS A 236 -5.32 -18.45 10.83
C CYS A 236 -5.97 -17.81 12.08
N GLY A 237 -5.88 -16.49 12.17
CA GLY A 237 -6.39 -15.71 13.31
C GLY A 237 -7.92 -15.68 13.37
N GLY A 238 -8.47 -15.73 14.58
CA GLY A 238 -9.91 -15.53 14.80
C GLY A 238 -10.35 -14.12 14.41
N LYS A 239 -9.63 -13.12 14.94
CA LYS A 239 -9.84 -11.69 14.66
C LYS A 239 -9.33 -11.32 13.26
N LYS A 240 -10.18 -10.68 12.47
CA LYS A 240 -9.90 -10.30 11.08
C LYS A 240 -10.27 -8.85 10.81
N SER A 241 -9.50 -8.21 9.93
CA SER A 241 -9.78 -6.88 9.40
C SER A 241 -11.13 -6.87 8.66
N GLN A 242 -11.97 -5.89 8.96
CA GLN A 242 -13.25 -5.64 8.29
C GLN A 242 -13.11 -4.79 7.03
N ARG A 243 -11.87 -4.48 6.61
CA ARG A 243 -11.61 -3.73 5.37
C ARG A 243 -12.25 -4.47 4.18
N PRO A 244 -13.07 -3.78 3.36
CA PRO A 244 -13.74 -4.41 2.22
C PRO A 244 -12.74 -4.77 1.13
N GLY A 245 -13.14 -5.68 0.24
CA GLY A 245 -12.30 -6.18 -0.85
C GLY A 245 -11.30 -7.25 -0.42
N LYS A 246 -10.48 -7.70 -1.38
CA LYS A 246 -9.37 -8.62 -1.12
C LYS A 246 -8.18 -7.82 -0.56
N ILE A 247 -7.56 -8.34 0.49
CA ILE A 247 -6.32 -7.83 1.07
C ILE A 247 -5.44 -9.01 1.44
N ARG A 248 -4.14 -8.79 1.58
CA ARG A 248 -3.17 -9.83 1.92
C ARG A 248 -3.54 -10.58 3.20
N ALA A 249 -3.20 -11.86 3.27
CA ALA A 249 -3.56 -12.72 4.39
C ALA A 249 -2.90 -12.27 5.70
N ASP A 250 -1.64 -11.83 5.66
CA ASP A 250 -0.93 -11.23 6.80
C ASP A 250 -1.60 -9.94 7.33
N GLU A 251 -2.21 -9.14 6.46
CA GLU A 251 -3.01 -7.96 6.84
C GLU A 251 -4.44 -8.32 7.26
N ARG A 252 -4.99 -9.44 6.76
CA ARG A 252 -6.36 -9.85 7.04
C ARG A 252 -6.51 -10.31 8.49
N TYR A 253 -5.58 -11.06 9.03
CA TYR A 253 -5.67 -11.56 10.42
C TYR A 253 -5.01 -10.58 11.38
N THR A 254 -5.80 -9.97 12.25
CA THR A 254 -5.36 -8.83 13.09
C THR A 254 -5.32 -9.17 14.58
N GLY A 255 -5.44 -10.44 14.94
CA GLY A 255 -5.38 -10.89 16.34
C GLY A 255 -3.95 -10.95 16.87
N ASN A 256 -3.75 -10.57 18.12
CA ASN A 256 -2.48 -10.63 18.83
C ASN A 256 -1.87 -12.04 18.81
N TYR A 257 -2.69 -13.08 18.93
CA TYR A 257 -2.19 -14.46 18.84
C TYR A 257 -1.62 -14.79 17.46
N PHE A 258 -2.28 -14.33 16.38
CA PHE A 258 -1.76 -14.51 15.02
C PHE A 258 -0.48 -13.70 14.82
N ALA A 259 -0.43 -12.45 15.27
CA ALA A 259 0.76 -11.61 15.22
C ALA A 259 1.94 -12.24 15.98
N ALA A 260 1.70 -12.81 17.17
CA ALA A 260 2.73 -13.51 17.93
C ALA A 260 3.25 -14.77 17.20
N CYS A 261 2.37 -15.52 16.53
CA CYS A 261 2.80 -16.64 15.69
C CYS A 261 3.63 -16.17 14.50
N LEU A 262 3.29 -15.04 13.85
CA LEU A 262 4.09 -14.48 12.77
C LEU A 262 5.47 -14.02 13.24
N MET A 263 5.57 -13.30 14.36
CA MET A 263 6.85 -12.87 14.94
C MET A 263 7.74 -14.06 15.31
N ALA A 264 7.15 -15.13 15.85
CA ALA A 264 7.88 -16.36 16.11
C ALA A 264 8.31 -17.07 14.82
N ALA A 265 7.48 -17.06 13.77
CA ALA A 265 7.81 -17.65 12.48
C ALA A 265 8.96 -16.91 11.77
N GLU A 266 9.03 -15.58 11.92
CA GLU A 266 10.06 -14.73 11.30
C GLU A 266 11.48 -15.05 11.79
N VAL A 267 11.62 -15.53 13.02
CA VAL A 267 12.92 -15.95 13.60
C VAL A 267 13.21 -17.44 13.43
N MET A 268 12.30 -18.21 12.82
CA MET A 268 12.44 -19.64 12.58
C MET A 268 12.97 -19.92 11.17
N ASP A 269 13.64 -21.06 11.00
CA ASP A 269 14.17 -21.49 9.70
C ASP A 269 13.05 -22.16 8.88
N GLY A 270 12.73 -21.58 7.72
CA GLY A 270 11.77 -22.12 6.76
C GLY A 270 10.77 -21.09 6.22
N ALA A 271 10.11 -21.44 5.12
CA ALA A 271 9.05 -20.62 4.54
C ALA A 271 7.83 -20.57 5.49
N THR A 272 7.18 -19.40 5.60
CA THR A 272 5.99 -19.25 6.46
C THR A 272 4.70 -19.26 5.64
N MET A 273 3.76 -20.12 6.00
CA MET A 273 2.44 -20.22 5.37
C MET A 273 1.32 -20.24 6.41
N ILE A 274 0.13 -19.78 6.03
CA ILE A 274 -1.05 -19.76 6.88
C ILE A 274 -1.93 -20.95 6.55
N LEU A 275 -2.32 -21.70 7.58
CA LEU A 275 -3.39 -22.69 7.47
C LEU A 275 -4.73 -22.02 7.77
N SER A 276 -5.45 -21.64 6.72
CA SER A 276 -6.75 -20.99 6.73
C SER A 276 -7.91 -21.99 6.77
N ALA A 277 -8.87 -21.76 7.67
CA ALA A 277 -10.10 -22.55 7.75
C ALA A 277 -10.97 -22.51 6.50
N LYS A 278 -10.86 -21.46 5.67
CA LYS A 278 -11.62 -21.31 4.41
C LYS A 278 -10.77 -21.63 3.18
N HIS A 279 -9.50 -21.20 3.18
CA HIS A 279 -8.66 -21.20 1.99
C HIS A 279 -7.60 -22.32 1.97
N GLY A 280 -7.42 -23.06 3.07
CA GLY A 280 -6.40 -24.11 3.16
C GLY A 280 -5.03 -23.53 3.41
N LEU A 281 -4.00 -24.09 2.79
CA LEU A 281 -2.62 -23.61 2.94
C LEU A 281 -2.36 -22.47 1.95
N ILE A 282 -2.11 -21.27 2.46
CA ILE A 282 -1.89 -20.06 1.65
C ILE A 282 -0.63 -19.32 2.10
N PRO A 283 0.08 -18.62 1.19
CA PRO A 283 1.16 -17.73 1.58
C PRO A 283 0.66 -16.48 2.31
N LEU A 284 1.57 -15.78 3.00
CA LEU A 284 1.27 -14.52 3.70
C LEU A 284 0.73 -13.43 2.76
N SER A 285 1.23 -13.40 1.52
CA SER A 285 0.88 -12.43 0.49
C SER A 285 -0.44 -12.72 -0.23
N GLU A 286 -1.08 -13.87 -0.01
CA GLU A 286 -2.33 -14.25 -0.68
C GLU A 286 -3.43 -13.22 -0.40
N GLU A 287 -4.02 -12.65 -1.44
CA GLU A 287 -5.12 -11.70 -1.28
C GLU A 287 -6.46 -12.42 -1.04
N ILE A 288 -6.98 -12.31 0.19
CA ILE A 288 -8.20 -12.98 0.63
C ILE A 288 -9.31 -12.00 0.96
N GLU A 289 -10.55 -12.37 0.61
CA GLU A 289 -11.75 -11.64 1.03
C GLU A 289 -12.04 -11.82 2.52
N ASN A 290 -12.83 -10.91 3.09
CA ASN A 290 -13.31 -11.08 4.46
C ASN A 290 -14.18 -12.35 4.56
N TYR A 291 -14.04 -13.08 5.66
CA TYR A 291 -14.81 -14.29 5.90
C TYR A 291 -14.91 -14.61 7.39
N ASP A 292 -16.00 -15.27 7.77
CA ASP A 292 -16.19 -15.77 9.12
C ASP A 292 -16.45 -17.29 9.07
N VAL A 293 -15.36 -18.05 9.06
CA VAL A 293 -15.38 -19.51 9.00
C VAL A 293 -14.42 -20.03 10.07
N THR A 294 -14.94 -20.92 10.91
CA THR A 294 -14.16 -21.62 11.94
C THR A 294 -13.75 -23.00 11.43
N TRP A 295 -12.54 -23.44 11.77
CA TRP A 295 -12.04 -24.77 11.38
C TRP A 295 -12.97 -25.89 11.83
N GLY A 296 -13.38 -26.75 10.90
CA GLY A 296 -14.35 -27.83 11.13
C GLY A 296 -15.81 -27.39 11.19
N GLY A 297 -16.09 -26.10 11.03
CA GLY A 297 -17.43 -25.55 10.89
C GLY A 297 -17.97 -25.62 9.45
N LYS A 298 -19.24 -25.24 9.27
CA LYS A 298 -19.87 -25.15 7.95
C LYS A 298 -19.10 -24.16 7.06
N GLY A 299 -18.75 -24.58 5.85
CA GLY A 299 -17.96 -23.76 4.91
C GLY A 299 -16.45 -23.84 5.12
N SER A 300 -15.97 -24.65 6.08
CA SER A 300 -14.54 -24.93 6.24
C SER A 300 -14.02 -25.82 5.12
N ILE A 301 -12.78 -25.57 4.69
CA ILE A 301 -12.11 -26.37 3.67
C ILE A 301 -11.94 -27.82 4.13
N ARG A 302 -12.04 -28.75 3.17
CA ARG A 302 -11.79 -30.17 3.43
C ARG A 302 -10.29 -30.44 3.47
N LEU A 303 -9.85 -31.29 4.39
CA LEU A 303 -8.44 -31.68 4.51
C LEU A 303 -7.88 -32.34 3.25
N ALA A 304 -8.69 -33.08 2.49
CA ALA A 304 -8.28 -33.64 1.20
C ALA A 304 -7.83 -32.54 0.22
N THR A 305 -8.48 -31.38 0.22
CA THR A 305 -8.10 -30.24 -0.62
C THR A 305 -6.76 -29.64 -0.16
N VAL A 306 -6.51 -29.60 1.14
CA VAL A 306 -5.22 -29.14 1.69
C VAL A 306 -4.09 -30.10 1.29
N LYS A 307 -4.32 -31.42 1.28
CA LYS A 307 -3.34 -32.39 0.79
C LYS A 307 -2.96 -32.15 -0.68
N THR A 308 -3.96 -31.93 -1.54
CA THR A 308 -3.71 -31.60 -2.95
C THR A 308 -2.96 -30.27 -3.11
N GLN A 309 -3.21 -29.27 -2.25
CA GLN A 309 -2.41 -28.04 -2.24
C GLN A 309 -0.95 -28.35 -1.91
N VAL A 310 -0.69 -29.11 -0.84
CA VAL A 310 0.66 -29.49 -0.42
C VAL A 310 1.42 -30.27 -1.48
N GLU A 311 0.76 -31.20 -2.15
CA GLU A 311 1.33 -31.96 -3.28
C GLU A 311 1.72 -31.04 -4.44
N LYS A 312 0.84 -30.12 -4.84
CA LYS A 312 1.11 -29.14 -5.89
C LYS A 312 2.27 -28.20 -5.57
N LEU A 313 2.45 -27.90 -4.28
CA LEU A 313 3.53 -27.04 -3.79
C LEU A 313 4.86 -27.79 -3.64
N GLY A 314 4.88 -29.11 -3.86
CA GLY A 314 6.05 -29.94 -3.58
C GLY A 314 6.49 -29.89 -2.12
N LEU A 315 5.52 -29.78 -1.20
CA LEU A 315 5.73 -29.66 0.25
C LEU A 315 5.41 -30.95 1.00
N THR A 316 5.11 -32.05 0.30
CA THR A 316 4.74 -33.34 0.92
C THR A 316 5.81 -33.83 1.89
N ASP A 317 7.09 -33.73 1.52
CA ASP A 317 8.24 -34.19 2.31
C ASP A 317 8.87 -33.06 3.16
N ALA A 318 8.16 -31.95 3.35
CA ALA A 318 8.67 -30.82 4.13
C ALA A 318 8.78 -31.16 5.63
N ARG A 319 9.83 -30.66 6.28
CA ARG A 319 9.91 -30.62 7.75
C ARG A 319 9.07 -29.46 8.25
N VAL A 320 7.94 -29.77 8.88
CA VAL A 320 6.92 -28.79 9.23
C VAL A 320 6.90 -28.50 10.72
N THR A 321 6.94 -27.22 11.08
CA THR A 321 6.65 -26.74 12.43
C THR A 321 5.37 -25.92 12.45
N VAL A 322 4.43 -26.28 13.31
CA VAL A 322 3.09 -25.68 13.38
C VAL A 322 2.97 -24.76 14.60
N LEU A 323 2.69 -23.48 14.34
CA LEU A 323 2.40 -22.46 15.34
C LEU A 323 0.89 -22.19 15.37
N GLY A 324 0.19 -22.89 16.25
CA GLY A 324 -1.25 -22.72 16.38
C GLY A 324 -1.88 -23.60 17.47
N GLY A 325 -3.18 -23.38 17.70
CA GLY A 325 -3.95 -24.16 18.64
C GLY A 325 -4.15 -25.63 18.22
N GLU A 326 -4.56 -26.46 19.17
CA GLU A 326 -4.65 -27.93 19.03
C GLU A 326 -5.41 -28.40 17.78
N LYS A 327 -6.48 -27.70 17.38
CA LYS A 327 -7.26 -28.04 16.18
C LYS A 327 -6.43 -27.94 14.90
N TYR A 328 -5.57 -26.92 14.78
CA TYR A 328 -4.70 -26.73 13.62
C TYR A 328 -3.53 -27.72 13.64
N VAL A 329 -2.98 -28.02 14.82
CA VAL A 329 -1.96 -29.07 14.97
C VAL A 329 -2.49 -30.43 14.54
N LYS A 330 -3.71 -30.79 14.97
CA LYS A 330 -4.38 -32.04 14.53
C LYS A 330 -4.61 -32.07 13.03
N ALA A 331 -5.02 -30.96 12.43
CA ALA A 331 -5.20 -30.84 10.98
C ALA A 331 -3.88 -31.01 10.22
N ALA A 332 -2.83 -30.29 10.63
CA ALA A 332 -1.51 -30.37 10.03
C ALA A 332 -0.93 -31.78 10.12
N ARG A 333 -1.11 -32.48 11.24
CA ARG A 333 -0.64 -33.88 11.40
C ARG A 333 -1.34 -34.90 10.52
N GLN A 334 -2.51 -34.57 9.96
CA GLN A 334 -3.16 -35.43 8.95
C GLN A 334 -2.54 -35.26 7.56
N VAL A 335 -1.78 -34.19 7.35
CA VAL A 335 -1.09 -33.87 6.10
C VAL A 335 0.41 -34.23 6.23
N TRP A 336 1.06 -33.80 7.30
CA TRP A 336 2.45 -34.11 7.66
C TRP A 336 2.48 -34.85 8.99
N ALA A 337 2.63 -36.17 8.97
CA ALA A 337 2.56 -37.01 10.17
C ALA A 337 3.57 -36.58 11.26
N ASP A 338 4.76 -36.15 10.83
CA ASP A 338 5.87 -35.77 11.70
C ASP A 338 5.91 -34.27 12.04
N ALA A 339 4.80 -33.54 11.85
CA ALA A 339 4.74 -32.11 12.14
C ALA A 339 5.03 -31.79 13.62
N GLU A 340 6.05 -30.95 13.83
CA GLU A 340 6.43 -30.41 15.13
C GLU A 340 5.42 -29.36 15.60
N ALA A 341 5.11 -29.34 16.89
CA ALA A 341 4.21 -28.38 17.49
C ALA A 341 4.77 -27.94 18.85
N PRO A 342 5.60 -26.88 18.89
CA PRO A 342 6.30 -26.48 20.10
C PRO A 342 5.36 -25.86 21.15
N LEU A 343 4.22 -25.33 20.72
CA LEU A 343 3.27 -24.63 21.59
C LEU A 343 2.40 -25.62 22.38
N LYS A 344 2.43 -25.52 23.70
CA LYS A 344 1.61 -26.34 24.62
C LYS A 344 0.73 -25.49 25.52
N GLY A 345 -0.37 -26.06 26.00
CA GLY A 345 -1.26 -25.41 26.97
C GLY A 345 -2.23 -24.40 26.34
N GLY A 346 -2.78 -23.50 27.16
CA GLY A 346 -3.77 -22.50 26.74
C GLY A 346 -3.16 -21.30 25.98
N ILE A 347 -3.99 -20.49 25.33
CA ILE A 347 -3.54 -19.37 24.46
C ILE A 347 -2.57 -18.43 25.19
N GLY A 348 -2.83 -18.08 26.46
CA GLY A 348 -1.93 -17.23 27.25
C GLY A 348 -0.54 -17.86 27.49
N GLN A 349 -0.49 -19.17 27.78
CA GLN A 349 0.78 -19.90 27.94
C GLN A 349 1.52 -20.01 26.60
N GLN A 350 0.78 -20.14 25.50
CA GLN A 350 1.36 -20.18 24.16
C GLN A 350 1.92 -18.82 23.75
N LEU A 351 1.28 -17.69 24.13
CA LEU A 351 1.82 -16.34 23.91
C LEU A 351 3.16 -16.14 24.63
N GLN A 352 3.31 -16.67 25.85
CA GLN A 352 4.59 -16.66 26.56
C GLN A 352 5.65 -17.52 25.86
N GLN A 353 5.29 -18.71 25.37
CA GLN A 353 6.20 -19.57 24.61
C GLN A 353 6.64 -18.90 23.29
N LEU A 354 5.71 -18.25 22.59
CA LEU A 354 5.99 -17.50 21.35
C LEU A 354 6.97 -16.34 21.62
N ALA A 355 6.76 -15.59 22.69
CA ALA A 355 7.69 -14.54 23.13
C ALA A 355 9.08 -15.06 23.47
N GLY A 356 9.17 -16.24 24.06
CA GLY A 356 10.45 -16.92 24.27
C GLY A 356 11.16 -17.27 22.95
N ILE A 357 10.41 -17.59 21.89
CA ILE A 357 10.96 -17.92 20.56
C ILE A 357 11.55 -16.67 19.89
N TYR A 358 10.82 -15.55 19.84
CA TYR A 358 11.31 -14.30 19.24
C TYR A 358 12.12 -13.39 20.18
N GLN A 359 12.40 -13.85 21.41
CA GLN A 359 13.16 -13.12 22.44
C GLN A 359 12.61 -11.71 22.75
N GLY A 360 11.28 -11.58 22.83
CA GLY A 360 10.61 -10.32 23.17
C GLY A 360 9.58 -10.47 24.28
N GLU A 361 8.76 -9.44 24.48
CA GLU A 361 7.67 -9.47 25.46
C GLU A 361 6.43 -10.17 24.89
N ALA A 362 5.75 -10.97 25.72
CA ALA A 362 4.51 -11.63 25.33
C ALA A 362 3.42 -10.61 25.04
N LEU A 363 2.86 -10.68 23.83
CA LEU A 363 1.66 -9.92 23.51
C LEU A 363 0.54 -10.31 24.49
N ALA A 364 -0.21 -9.31 24.94
CA ALA A 364 -1.43 -9.56 25.69
C ALA A 364 -2.39 -10.40 24.83
N LEU A 365 -3.20 -11.24 25.49
CA LEU A 365 -4.34 -11.86 24.82
C LEU A 365 -5.16 -10.76 24.13
N ASP A 366 -5.76 -11.06 22.98
CA ASP A 366 -6.81 -10.20 22.46
C ASP A 366 -7.92 -10.15 23.51
N GLU A 367 -7.85 -9.19 24.42
CA GLU A 367 -8.94 -8.86 25.31
C GLU A 367 -10.11 -8.53 24.38
N ARG A 368 -11.19 -9.31 24.44
CA ARG A 368 -12.48 -8.63 24.35
C ARG A 368 -12.43 -7.70 25.56
N PRO A 369 -12.41 -6.38 25.39
CA PRO A 369 -12.30 -5.53 26.56
C PRO A 369 -13.65 -5.65 27.29
N GLU A 370 -13.71 -6.55 28.27
CA GLU A 370 -14.79 -6.64 29.25
C GLU A 370 -14.55 -5.67 30.43
N GLU A 371 -13.39 -5.02 30.50
CA GLU A 371 -13.16 -3.96 31.46
C GLU A 371 -13.11 -2.62 30.72
N GLY A 372 -13.97 -1.70 31.17
CA GLY A 372 -14.15 -0.38 30.57
C GLY A 372 -12.90 0.51 30.69
N PRO A 373 -13.03 1.84 30.52
CA PRO A 373 -11.87 2.72 30.51
C PRO A 373 -11.14 2.76 31.86
N GLU A 374 -9.81 2.81 31.83
CA GLU A 374 -8.94 2.98 33.02
C GLU A 374 -9.27 4.24 33.83
N ARG A 375 -9.75 5.28 33.15
CA ARG A 375 -10.24 6.53 33.76
C ARG A 375 -11.58 6.93 33.17
N ILE A 376 -12.51 7.20 34.07
CA ILE A 376 -13.88 7.59 33.76
C ILE A 376 -14.01 9.10 33.95
N TYR A 377 -14.56 9.77 32.95
CA TYR A 377 -14.85 11.20 32.97
C TYR A 377 -16.34 11.42 32.78
N GLN A 378 -16.88 12.39 33.51
CA GLN A 378 -18.25 12.90 33.33
C GLN A 378 -18.16 14.38 32.97
N THR A 379 -18.14 14.67 31.67
CA THR A 379 -17.92 16.03 31.17
C THR A 379 -18.88 16.35 30.02
N LYS A 380 -18.92 17.62 29.60
CA LYS A 380 -19.61 17.99 28.36
C LYS A 380 -18.83 17.44 27.18
N LEU A 381 -19.53 17.13 26.08
CA LEU A 381 -18.89 16.62 24.88
C LEU A 381 -17.78 17.55 24.38
N GLN A 382 -17.96 18.87 24.41
CA GLN A 382 -16.92 19.85 24.01
C GLN A 382 -15.59 19.75 24.78
N GLU A 383 -15.59 19.15 25.96
CA GLU A 383 -14.40 18.95 26.79
C GLU A 383 -13.67 17.64 26.44
N VAL A 384 -14.29 16.77 25.64
CA VAL A 384 -13.62 15.64 24.98
C VAL A 384 -12.66 16.23 23.95
N GLY A 385 -11.36 16.21 24.24
CA GLY A 385 -10.36 16.77 23.34
C GLY A 385 -10.40 16.15 21.93
N TYR A 386 -10.09 16.95 20.91
CA TYR A 386 -9.92 16.51 19.52
C TYR A 386 -11.17 15.92 18.87
N LEU A 387 -12.35 16.48 19.14
CA LEU A 387 -13.57 16.12 18.41
C LEU A 387 -13.48 16.45 16.91
N PRO A 388 -14.19 15.68 16.07
CA PRO A 388 -14.35 16.02 14.66
C PRO A 388 -15.06 17.37 14.52
N THR A 389 -14.67 18.14 13.51
CA THR A 389 -15.35 19.40 13.15
C THR A 389 -15.60 19.44 11.66
N ARG A 390 -16.41 20.40 11.19
CA ARG A 390 -16.63 20.63 9.75
C ARG A 390 -15.33 20.69 8.94
N ASN A 391 -14.26 21.24 9.52
CA ASN A 391 -12.97 21.42 8.85
C ASN A 391 -11.94 20.31 9.18
N ARG A 392 -12.28 19.39 10.08
CA ARG A 392 -11.46 18.24 10.47
C ARG A 392 -12.39 17.05 10.74
N PRO A 393 -12.86 16.34 9.70
CA PRO A 393 -13.89 15.31 9.83
C PRO A 393 -13.37 13.99 10.40
N LYS A 394 -12.08 13.89 10.73
CA LYS A 394 -11.51 12.65 11.27
C LYS A 394 -12.22 12.29 12.56
N ALA A 395 -12.89 11.16 12.55
CA ALA A 395 -13.70 10.71 13.66
C ALA A 395 -12.85 10.39 14.88
N ARG A 396 -13.43 10.61 16.06
CA ARG A 396 -12.74 10.44 17.35
C ARG A 396 -13.21 9.14 17.99
N VAL A 397 -12.28 8.26 18.31
CA VAL A 397 -12.59 7.02 19.02
C VAL A 397 -12.40 7.21 20.53
N MET A 398 -13.36 6.73 21.33
CA MET A 398 -13.31 6.76 22.79
C MET A 398 -14.15 5.64 23.41
N TRP A 399 -13.99 5.41 24.72
CA TRP A 399 -14.97 4.67 25.51
C TRP A 399 -16.18 5.54 25.82
N PHE A 400 -17.38 4.98 25.76
CA PHE A 400 -18.63 5.67 26.04
C PHE A 400 -19.53 4.82 26.93
N GLY A 401 -19.97 5.42 28.02
CA GLY A 401 -20.84 4.81 29.04
C GLY A 401 -22.23 5.42 29.04
N GLY A 402 -22.63 6.10 27.97
CA GLY A 402 -23.96 6.71 27.83
C GLY A 402 -24.04 8.19 28.21
N LYS A 403 -25.27 8.71 28.12
CA LYS A 403 -25.60 10.11 28.47
C LYS A 403 -25.55 10.29 29.98
N ALA A 404 -24.75 11.26 30.44
CA ALA A 404 -24.65 11.62 31.84
C ALA A 404 -25.67 12.71 32.22
N GLY A 405 -26.02 12.78 33.51
CA GLY A 405 -26.88 13.83 34.05
C GLY A 405 -27.45 13.46 35.41
N LYS A 406 -28.32 14.31 35.98
CA LYS A 406 -28.95 14.04 37.28
C LYS A 406 -29.72 12.71 37.32
N ALA A 407 -30.32 12.31 36.20
CA ALA A 407 -31.03 11.05 36.06
C ALA A 407 -30.10 9.84 35.85
N ASN A 408 -28.87 10.06 35.36
CA ASN A 408 -27.88 9.02 35.04
C ASN A 408 -26.52 9.38 35.66
N PRO A 409 -26.40 9.32 37.01
CA PRO A 409 -25.18 9.73 37.70
C PRO A 409 -24.03 8.76 37.49
N THR A 410 -24.30 7.49 37.18
CA THR A 410 -23.30 6.45 36.91
C THR A 410 -23.29 6.07 35.43
N PRO A 411 -22.13 5.64 34.89
CA PRO A 411 -22.05 5.11 33.54
C PRO A 411 -22.86 3.80 33.40
N GLY A 412 -23.42 3.58 32.21
CA GLY A 412 -23.97 2.30 31.80
C GLY A 412 -22.88 1.35 31.28
N GLU A 413 -23.28 0.41 30.42
CA GLU A 413 -22.35 -0.52 29.78
C GLU A 413 -21.33 0.23 28.90
N TRP A 414 -20.05 -0.03 29.14
CA TRP A 414 -18.96 0.61 28.41
C TRP A 414 -18.83 0.03 27.01
N THR A 415 -18.95 0.90 26.01
CA THR A 415 -18.81 0.54 24.60
C THR A 415 -17.76 1.43 23.95
N GLN A 416 -16.91 0.87 23.10
CA GLN A 416 -16.03 1.68 22.25
C GLN A 416 -16.85 2.31 21.14
N VAL A 417 -16.68 3.62 20.96
CA VAL A 417 -17.48 4.40 20.03
C VAL A 417 -16.62 5.28 19.15
N GLU A 418 -17.16 5.58 17.98
CA GLU A 418 -16.67 6.60 17.07
C GLU A 418 -17.63 7.80 17.09
N VAL A 419 -17.08 8.98 17.39
CA VAL A 419 -17.81 10.25 17.36
C VAL A 419 -17.61 10.91 16.01
N VAL A 420 -18.71 11.26 15.35
CA VAL A 420 -18.75 11.86 14.01
C VAL A 420 -19.52 13.18 14.06
N TYR A 421 -19.03 14.20 13.37
CA TYR A 421 -19.74 15.46 13.20
C TYR A 421 -20.76 15.35 12.05
N THR A 422 -22.04 15.54 12.34
CA THR A 422 -23.13 15.33 11.37
C THR A 422 -23.66 16.63 10.75
N GLY A 423 -23.12 17.79 11.15
CA GLY A 423 -23.59 19.11 10.71
C GLY A 423 -24.39 19.86 11.78
N GLU A 424 -24.57 21.17 11.60
CA GLU A 424 -25.40 22.04 12.48
C GLU A 424 -25.04 22.01 13.98
N GLY A 425 -23.80 21.66 14.33
CA GLY A 425 -23.37 21.54 15.74
C GLY A 425 -23.79 20.23 16.41
N LYS A 426 -24.26 19.25 15.64
CA LYS A 426 -24.64 17.91 16.08
C LYS A 426 -23.54 16.88 15.83
N TYR A 427 -23.54 15.87 16.68
CA TYR A 427 -22.59 14.77 16.70
C TYR A 427 -23.35 13.46 16.85
N ALA A 428 -22.99 12.46 16.06
CA ALA A 428 -23.46 11.09 16.23
C ALA A 428 -22.34 10.26 16.88
N ILE A 429 -22.73 9.40 17.82
CA ILE A 429 -21.87 8.45 18.52
C ILE A 429 -22.28 7.06 18.05
N HIS A 430 -21.42 6.41 17.26
CA HIS A 430 -21.64 5.06 16.75
C HIS A 430 -20.81 4.04 17.50
N ARG A 431 -21.30 2.82 17.67
CA ARG A 431 -20.46 1.72 18.15
C ARG A 431 -19.34 1.47 17.15
N LEU A 432 -18.09 1.43 17.63
CA LEU A 432 -16.88 1.37 16.81
C LEU A 432 -16.94 0.20 15.81
N GLY A 433 -16.72 0.49 14.53
CA GLY A 433 -16.73 -0.51 13.46
C GLY A 433 -18.13 -0.96 13.03
N THR A 434 -19.19 -0.28 13.48
CA THR A 434 -20.58 -0.56 13.09
C THR A 434 -21.30 0.73 12.66
N THR A 435 -22.46 0.60 12.00
CA THR A 435 -23.36 1.73 11.70
C THR A 435 -24.39 1.95 12.81
N ASP A 436 -24.28 1.25 13.94
CA ASP A 436 -25.22 1.30 15.05
C ASP A 436 -25.04 2.62 15.82
N GLU A 437 -26.00 3.55 15.68
CA GLU A 437 -25.98 4.84 16.38
C GLU A 437 -26.50 4.67 17.81
N LEU A 438 -25.63 4.93 18.78
CA LEU A 438 -25.97 4.86 20.20
C LEU A 438 -26.60 6.17 20.70
N MET A 439 -26.19 7.30 20.14
CA MET A 439 -26.67 8.62 20.55
C MET A 439 -26.37 9.70 19.50
N THR A 440 -27.36 10.55 19.22
CA THR A 440 -27.13 11.89 18.65
C THR A 440 -27.11 12.94 19.76
N CYS A 441 -26.14 13.86 19.70
CA CYS A 441 -25.87 14.84 20.75
C CYS A 441 -25.30 16.15 20.22
N THR A 442 -25.19 17.14 21.11
CA THR A 442 -24.54 18.44 20.84
C THR A 442 -23.31 18.59 21.73
N LEU A 443 -22.48 19.60 21.44
CA LEU A 443 -21.32 19.97 22.28
C LEU A 443 -21.63 20.19 23.76
N GLN A 444 -22.87 20.57 24.10
CA GLN A 444 -23.32 20.80 25.48
C GLN A 444 -23.83 19.53 26.18
N SER A 445 -23.92 18.40 25.47
CA SER A 445 -24.40 17.14 26.05
C SER A 445 -23.39 16.58 27.03
N LEU A 446 -23.86 16.23 28.24
CA LEU A 446 -23.03 15.60 29.26
C LEU A 446 -22.96 14.10 28.99
N VAL A 447 -21.75 13.53 29.00
CA VAL A 447 -21.50 12.13 28.66
C VAL A 447 -20.53 11.49 29.65
N HIS A 448 -20.70 10.18 29.86
CA HIS A 448 -19.70 9.35 30.50
C HIS A 448 -18.75 8.83 29.43
N TRP A 449 -17.45 9.12 29.56
CA TRP A 449 -16.47 8.71 28.56
C TRP A 449 -15.10 8.36 29.17
N GLY A 450 -14.25 7.70 28.39
CA GLY A 450 -12.86 7.41 28.75
C GLY A 450 -11.96 7.36 27.52
N SER A 451 -10.66 7.65 27.71
CA SER A 451 -9.68 7.56 26.63
C SER A 451 -9.36 6.10 26.30
N LEU A 452 -9.12 5.81 25.02
CA LEU A 452 -8.74 4.46 24.59
C LEU A 452 -7.31 4.09 24.96
N HIS A 453 -6.37 5.03 24.89
CA HIS A 453 -4.99 4.90 25.37
C HIS A 453 -4.45 6.29 25.78
N GLU A 454 -4.07 6.52 27.04
CA GLU A 454 -3.15 7.62 27.36
C GLU A 454 -1.74 7.18 26.93
N ARG A 455 -1.17 7.81 25.89
CA ARG A 455 0.30 7.83 25.81
C ARG A 455 0.78 8.58 27.05
N LYS A 456 1.47 7.91 27.97
CA LYS A 456 2.24 8.59 29.03
C LYS A 456 3.10 9.65 28.32
N PRO A 457 2.97 10.94 28.65
CA PRO A 457 3.99 11.88 28.23
C PRO A 457 5.27 11.48 28.97
N GLU A 458 6.31 11.08 28.23
CA GLU A 458 7.67 11.06 28.77
C GLU A 458 8.01 12.48 29.20
N ILE A 459 7.96 12.72 30.51
CA ILE A 459 8.42 13.98 31.09
C ILE A 459 9.95 13.95 30.98
N GLY A 460 10.44 14.56 29.91
CA GLY A 460 11.84 14.93 29.76
C GLY A 460 12.27 15.81 30.94
N GLN A 461 13.43 15.45 31.48
CA GLN A 461 14.16 16.16 32.53
C GLN A 461 14.21 17.68 32.27
N ALA A 462 13.66 18.45 33.21
CA ALA A 462 14.09 19.82 33.48
C ALA A 462 13.90 20.10 34.98
N LEU A 463 14.79 19.51 35.79
CA LEU A 463 15.09 20.00 37.13
C LEU A 463 15.64 21.42 37.00
N ARG A 464 14.77 22.43 37.13
CA ARG A 464 15.21 23.77 37.54
C ARG A 464 15.30 23.78 39.05
N LYS A 465 16.54 23.67 39.54
CA LYS A 465 16.96 24.19 40.84
C LYS A 465 16.58 25.67 40.91
N VAL A 466 15.71 26.03 41.83
CA VAL A 466 15.79 27.29 42.58
C VAL A 466 15.38 26.94 44.01
N GLU A 467 16.32 26.37 44.75
CA GLU A 467 16.28 26.49 46.21
C GLU A 467 16.68 27.93 46.52
N ALA A 468 15.78 28.64 47.19
CA ALA A 468 16.08 29.85 47.92
C ALA A 468 17.05 29.49 49.05
N ALA A 469 18.23 30.09 49.04
CA ALA A 469 19.05 30.21 50.24
C ALA A 469 18.45 31.32 51.13
N PRO A 470 18.53 31.21 52.46
CA PRO A 470 18.35 32.34 53.35
C PRO A 470 19.44 33.41 53.15
#